data_AF-A0A5N5F2L2-F1
#
_entry.id   AF-A0A5N5F2L2-F1
#
_cell.length_a   1.000
_cell.length_b   1.000
_cell.length_c   1.000
_cell.angle_alpha   90.00
_cell.angle_beta   90.00
_cell.angle_gamma   90.00
#
_symmetry.space_group_name_H-M   'P 1'
#
loop_
_entity.id
_entity.type
_entity.pdbx_description
1 polymer ?
#
loop_
_entity_poly.entity_id
_entity_poly.type
_entity_poly.pdbx_seq_one_letter_code
_entity_poly.pdbx_strand_id
1 'polypeptide(L)' 'MSSSCTDEVPRFSAKSLGHPVLRSDSLGKGTFVSNGISNGGSGHASFILLTGPNMGGKSTLIRQVCLAVIFAQVS' A
#
# COMPACT_ATOMS: atom_id res chain seq x y z
N MET A 1 26.30 8.63 -27.67
CA MET A 1 24.86 8.88 -27.87
C MET A 1 24.12 8.42 -26.62
N SER A 2 23.55 9.41 -25.91
CA SER A 2 22.68 9.38 -24.72
C SER A 2 22.59 8.09 -23.88
N SER A 3 23.21 8.13 -22.70
CA SER A 3 22.74 7.37 -21.54
C SER A 3 21.30 7.80 -21.23
N SER A 4 20.30 6.98 -21.53
CA SER A 4 18.94 7.24 -21.08
C SER A 4 18.92 7.05 -19.56
N CYS A 5 18.92 8.18 -18.85
CA CYS A 5 18.47 8.26 -17.47
C CYS A 5 17.10 7.57 -17.41
N THR A 6 17.04 6.33 -16.90
CA THR A 6 15.77 5.81 -16.40
C THR A 6 15.48 6.67 -15.20
N ASP A 7 14.70 7.75 -15.41
CA ASP A 7 14.08 8.51 -14.35
C ASP A 7 13.62 7.50 -13.30
N GLU A 8 14.17 7.59 -12.09
CA GLU A 8 13.81 6.74 -10.96
C GLU A 8 12.37 7.12 -10.55
N VAL A 9 11.39 6.65 -11.33
CA VAL A 9 9.99 7.02 -11.13
C VAL A 9 9.55 6.44 -9.78
N PRO A 10 9.03 7.28 -8.87
CA PRO A 10 8.60 6.82 -7.55
C PRO A 10 7.65 5.64 -7.65
N ARG A 11 7.98 4.56 -6.93
CA ARG A 11 7.22 3.32 -6.92
C ARG A 11 7.02 2.82 -5.50
N PHE A 12 5.80 2.37 -5.21
CA PHE A 12 5.48 1.63 -4.00
C PHE A 12 4.83 0.31 -4.37
N SER A 13 5.35 -0.80 -3.87
CA SER A 13 4.82 -2.14 -4.14
C SER A 13 4.91 -3.01 -2.90
N ALA A 14 3.79 -3.60 -2.51
CA ALA A 14 3.72 -4.48 -1.36
C ALA A 14 2.65 -5.57 -1.56
N LYS A 15 2.98 -6.80 -1.17
CA LYS A 15 2.11 -7.97 -1.27
C LYS A 15 1.70 -8.43 0.13
N SER A 16 0.47 -8.95 0.27
CA SER A 16 -0.04 -9.52 1.52
C SER A 16 0.13 -8.58 2.73
N LEU A 17 -0.06 -7.29 2.48
CA LEU A 17 0.16 -6.21 3.42
C LEU A 17 -0.97 -6.25 4.48
N GLY A 18 -0.63 -6.10 5.76
CA GLY A 18 -1.60 -6.10 6.86
C GLY A 18 -1.54 -4.82 7.69
N HIS A 19 -2.68 -4.37 8.21
CA HIS A 19 -2.72 -3.18 9.07
C HIS A 19 -2.10 -3.54 10.43
N PRO A 20 -1.01 -2.88 10.87
CA PRO A 20 -0.20 -3.30 12.02
C PRO A 20 -1.00 -3.52 13.31
N VAL A 21 -2.06 -2.73 13.52
CA VAL A 21 -2.91 -2.80 14.72
C VAL A 21 -4.07 -3.80 14.57
N LEU A 22 -4.62 -3.98 13.36
CA LEU A 22 -5.79 -4.84 13.14
C LEU A 22 -5.41 -6.31 12.92
N ARG A 23 -4.14 -6.56 12.57
CA ARG A 23 -3.58 -7.91 12.54
C ARG A 23 -3.42 -8.50 13.94
N SER A 24 -3.24 -7.66 14.95
CA SER A 24 -3.17 -8.08 16.35
C SER A 24 -4.57 -8.46 16.85
N ASP A 25 -4.64 -9.42 17.78
CA ASP A 25 -5.79 -10.24 18.23
C ASP A 25 -7.15 -9.56 18.50
N SER A 26 -7.24 -8.25 18.36
CA SER A 26 -8.42 -7.38 18.51
C SER A 26 -9.66 -7.72 17.67
N LEU A 27 -9.53 -8.45 16.54
CA LEU A 27 -10.66 -8.82 15.69
C LEU A 27 -10.99 -10.33 15.70
N GLY A 28 -10.26 -11.15 16.47
CA GLY A 28 -10.38 -12.62 16.44
C GLY A 28 -9.67 -13.28 15.25
N LYS A 29 -9.42 -14.60 15.33
CA LYS A 29 -8.70 -15.34 14.26
C LYS A 29 -9.52 -15.35 12.97
N GLY A 30 -8.92 -14.92 11.85
CA GLY A 30 -9.49 -15.06 10.50
C GLY A 30 -10.34 -13.90 9.98
N THR A 31 -10.46 -12.79 10.72
CA THR A 31 -11.28 -11.63 10.33
C THR A 31 -10.56 -10.59 9.48
N PHE A 32 -9.22 -10.61 9.44
CA PHE A 32 -8.44 -9.68 8.64
C PHE A 32 -7.96 -10.31 7.32
N VAL A 33 -8.28 -9.68 6.20
CA VAL A 33 -7.80 -10.06 4.87
C VAL A 33 -6.66 -9.13 4.45
N SER A 34 -5.52 -9.70 4.07
CA SER A 34 -4.36 -8.94 3.60
C SER A 34 -4.58 -8.29 2.23
N ASN A 35 -3.99 -7.12 2.01
CA ASN A 35 -4.14 -6.34 0.78
C ASN A 35 -2.83 -6.30 -0.04
N GLY A 36 -2.92 -6.36 -1.37
CA GLY A 36 -1.80 -6.09 -2.26
C GLY A 36 -1.93 -4.71 -2.89
N ILE A 37 -0.83 -3.95 -2.97
CA ILE A 37 -0.81 -2.61 -3.56
C ILE A 37 0.40 -2.44 -4.47
N SER A 38 0.16 -1.85 -5.63
CA SER A 38 1.17 -1.37 -6.57
C SER A 38 0.80 0.04 -7.01
N ASN A 39 1.69 1.00 -6.80
CA ASN A 39 1.50 2.40 -7.20
C ASN A 39 2.79 2.94 -7.84
N GLY A 40 2.66 3.66 -8.95
CA GLY A 40 3.76 4.28 -9.67
C GLY A 40 4.71 3.29 -10.36
N GLY A 41 5.83 3.82 -10.84
CA GLY A 41 6.78 3.11 -11.72
C GLY A 41 6.54 3.35 -13.21
N SER A 42 7.52 3.00 -14.03
CA SER A 42 7.45 3.16 -15.49
C SER A 42 6.26 2.41 -16.09
N GLY A 43 5.42 3.11 -16.84
CA GLY A 43 4.22 2.54 -17.45
C GLY A 43 3.04 2.31 -16.49
N HIS A 44 3.10 2.79 -15.26
CA HIS A 44 2.06 2.61 -14.25
C HIS A 44 1.56 3.95 -13.68
N ALA A 45 0.28 3.98 -13.28
CA ALA A 45 -0.32 5.16 -12.68
C ALA A 45 0.26 5.43 -11.27
N SER A 46 0.54 6.68 -10.95
CA SER A 46 0.97 7.14 -9.61
C SER A 46 -0.18 7.51 -8.69
N PHE A 47 -1.42 7.35 -9.16
CA PHE A 47 -2.64 7.70 -8.45
C PHE A 47 -3.62 6.53 -8.43
N ILE A 48 -4.26 6.31 -7.28
CA ILE A 48 -5.25 5.25 -7.07
C ILE A 48 -6.57 5.90 -6.65
N LEU A 49 -7.63 5.69 -7.43
CA LEU A 49 -9.00 6.05 -7.07
C LEU A 49 -9.66 4.89 -6.31
N LEU A 50 -9.78 5.02 -4.99
CA LEU A 50 -10.40 4.01 -4.13
C LEU A 50 -11.88 4.34 -3.89
N THR A 51 -12.77 3.46 -4.35
CA THR A 51 -14.24 3.61 -4.20
C THR A 51 -14.86 2.43 -3.46
N GLY A 52 -16.15 2.54 -3.15
CA GLY A 52 -16.95 1.46 -2.55
C GLY A 52 -17.88 1.94 -1.43
N PRO A 53 -18.78 1.06 -0.93
CA PRO A 53 -19.70 1.35 0.17
C PRO A 53 -18.97 1.93 1.39
N ASN A 54 -19.63 2.72 2.22
CA ASN A 54 -19.01 3.33 3.40
C ASN A 54 -18.73 2.31 4.54
N MET A 55 -17.87 1.33 4.27
CA MET A 55 -17.27 0.40 5.22
C MET A 55 -15.84 0.83 5.58
N GLY A 56 -15.43 0.51 6.81
CA GLY A 56 -14.14 0.89 7.38
C GLY A 56 -12.91 0.37 6.63
N GLY A 57 -13.06 -0.64 5.77
CA GLY A 57 -11.96 -1.25 5.01
C GLY A 57 -11.17 -0.27 4.14
N LYS A 58 -11.81 0.78 3.60
CA LYS A 58 -11.12 1.80 2.78
C LYS A 58 -10.16 2.65 3.61
N SER A 59 -10.64 3.18 4.74
CA SER A 59 -9.81 3.95 5.67
C SER A 59 -8.71 3.09 6.28
N THR A 60 -8.99 1.81 6.53
CA THR A 60 -7.98 0.82 6.94
C THR A 60 -6.89 0.65 5.88
N LEU A 61 -7.26 0.47 4.62
CA LEU A 61 -6.28 0.30 3.53
C LEU A 61 -5.35 1.52 3.40
N ILE A 62 -5.91 2.73 3.43
CA ILE A 62 -5.13 3.97 3.32
C ILE A 62 -4.13 4.09 4.47
N ARG A 63 -4.59 3.91 5.71
CA ARG A 63 -3.71 3.96 6.89
C ARG A 63 -2.61 2.91 6.83
N GLN A 64 -2.96 1.71 6.39
CA GLN A 64 -2.01 0.61 6.24
C GLN A 64 -0.90 0.94 5.24
N VAL A 65 -1.22 1.55 4.09
CA VAL A 65 -0.21 1.99 3.10
C VAL A 65 0.69 3.05 3.69
N CYS A 66 0.13 4.09 4.32
CA CYS A 66 0.91 5.16 4.92
C CYS A 66 1.91 4.63 5.95
N LEU A 67 1.46 3.74 6.85
CA LEU A 67 2.33 3.12 7.84
C LEU A 67 3.42 2.26 7.19
N ALA A 68 3.09 1.50 6.14
CA ALA A 68 4.06 0.67 5.44
C ALA A 68 5.17 1.52 4.78
N VAL A 69 4.82 2.66 4.19
CA VAL A 69 5.80 3.60 3.62
C VAL A 69 6.70 4.17 4.71
N ILE A 70 6.13 4.63 5.82
CA ILE A 70 6.90 5.18 6.95
C ILE A 70 7.89 4.13 7.47
N PHE A 71 7.44 2.89 7.70
CA PHE A 71 8.31 1.83 8.19
C PHE A 71 9.42 1.48 7.19
N ALA A 72 9.14 1.47 5.89
CA ALA A 72 10.14 1.23 4.86
C ALA A 72 11.21 2.35 4.79
N GLN A 73 10.86 3.59 5.15
CA GLN A 73 11.77 4.73 5.15
C GLN A 73 12.60 4.87 6.42
N VAL A 74 12.10 4.36 7.55
CA VAL A 74 12.81 4.34 8.83
C VAL A 74 13.90 3.24 8.86
N SER A 75 13.88 2.34 7.89
CA SER A 75 14.82 1.22 7.75
C SER A 75 16.21 1.66 7.29
#